data_AF-A0A7V2KTF0-F1
#
_entry.id   AF-A0A7V2KTF0-F1
#
_cell.length_a   1.000
_cell.length_b   1.000
_cell.length_c   1.000
_cell.angle_alpha   90.00
_cell.angle_beta   90.00
_cell.angle_gamma   90.00
#
_symmetry.space_group_name_H-M   'P 1'
#
loop_
_entity.id
_entity.type
_entity.pdbx_description
1 polymer ?
#
loop_
_entity_poly.entity_id
_entity_poly.type
_entity_poly.pdbx_seq_one_letter_code
_entity_poly.pdbx_strand_id
1 'polypeptide(L)'
;MTDNTSFEVFGFRTSSRFASHLKVSVDDQVVSVTGPRVGVTVYRLWMALQAVLLALTVPMLIVAVVLWDWRYLVTALALLFFYWVFSAVGAVALWEFQNFMSFDSGGYQSTSFPLNAVKRVKVGRGWARNGLWLILLPFIASLNKSSEGRVVSFEAPDGDTGKDAVYAFYMRIEDDPQDLARLLEDR
;
A
#
# COMPACT_ATOMS: atom_id res chain seq x y z
N MET A 1 -11.89 0.07 -31.90
CA MET A 1 -12.55 0.87 -30.86
C MET A 1 -11.62 0.81 -29.68
N THR A 2 -10.95 1.91 -29.40
CA THR A 2 -10.00 2.11 -28.29
C THR A 2 -10.84 2.24 -27.03
N ASP A 3 -11.15 1.12 -26.36
CA ASP A 3 -11.89 1.12 -25.10
C ASP A 3 -10.96 1.64 -23.99
N ASN A 4 -10.88 2.96 -23.87
CA ASN A 4 -10.25 3.61 -22.73
C ASN A 4 -11.12 3.33 -21.49
N THR A 5 -10.77 2.28 -20.76
CA THR A 5 -11.49 1.90 -19.56
C THR A 5 -10.81 2.52 -18.35
N SER A 6 -11.58 3.31 -17.59
CA SER A 6 -11.08 4.03 -16.43
C SER A 6 -11.87 3.66 -15.18
N PHE A 7 -11.16 3.41 -14.09
CA PHE A 7 -11.70 3.06 -12.80
C PHE A 7 -11.27 4.09 -11.74
N GLU A 8 -12.24 4.56 -10.95
CA GLU A 8 -11.97 5.26 -9.70
C GLU A 8 -11.79 4.26 -8.58
N VAL A 9 -10.67 4.33 -7.88
CA VAL A 9 -10.30 3.32 -6.88
C VAL A 9 -9.75 3.98 -5.62
N PHE A 10 -9.78 3.24 -4.53
CA PHE A 10 -9.08 3.61 -3.30
C PHE A 10 -7.81 2.78 -3.15
N GLY A 11 -6.66 3.42 -3.26
CA GLY A 11 -5.36 2.75 -3.17
C GLY A 11 -5.01 2.33 -1.76
N PHE A 12 -4.56 1.09 -1.61
CA PHE A 12 -3.97 0.60 -0.38
C PHE A 12 -2.50 1.01 -0.30
N ARG A 13 -2.03 1.28 0.91
CA ARG A 13 -0.60 1.46 1.18
C ARG A 13 0.17 0.25 0.65
N THR A 14 1.02 0.48 -0.34
CA THR A 14 1.85 -0.55 -0.98
C THR A 14 3.20 0.04 -1.41
N SER A 15 4.10 -0.77 -1.98
CA SER A 15 5.41 -0.30 -2.44
C SER A 15 5.34 0.66 -3.64
N SER A 16 4.19 0.73 -4.35
CA SER A 16 3.94 1.76 -5.38
C SER A 16 3.84 3.18 -4.81
N ARG A 17 3.55 3.28 -3.50
CA ARG A 17 3.40 4.53 -2.72
C ARG A 17 2.20 5.38 -3.12
N PHE A 18 1.39 4.92 -4.07
CA PHE A 18 0.06 5.46 -4.32
C PHE A 18 -0.92 4.95 -3.26
N ALA A 19 -1.78 5.84 -2.74
CA ALA A 19 -2.91 5.49 -1.89
C ALA A 19 -3.94 6.62 -1.89
N SER A 20 -5.04 6.45 -1.13
CA SER A 20 -6.22 7.35 -1.15
C SER A 20 -6.98 7.24 -2.47
N HIS A 21 -7.68 8.28 -2.89
CA HIS A 21 -8.45 8.28 -4.14
C HIS A 21 -7.52 8.35 -5.35
N LEU A 22 -7.61 7.33 -6.21
CA LEU A 22 -6.78 7.18 -7.41
C LEU A 22 -7.66 6.93 -8.63
N LYS A 23 -7.09 7.16 -9.80
CA LYS A 23 -7.64 6.76 -11.09
C LYS A 23 -6.70 5.76 -11.75
N VAL A 24 -7.24 4.63 -12.19
CA VAL A 24 -6.52 3.62 -12.97
C VAL A 24 -7.17 3.54 -14.34
N SER A 25 -6.39 3.69 -15.40
CA SER A 25 -6.89 3.57 -16.78
C SER A 25 -6.07 2.54 -17.55
N VAL A 26 -6.76 1.80 -18.41
CA VAL A 26 -6.15 0.87 -19.37
C VAL A 26 -6.55 1.35 -20.76
N ASP A 27 -5.56 1.71 -21.58
CA ASP A 27 -5.75 2.29 -22.92
C ASP A 27 -4.71 1.72 -23.88
N ASP A 28 -5.14 1.10 -24.99
CA ASP A 28 -4.30 0.60 -26.09
C ASP A 28 -2.98 -0.06 -25.65
N GLN A 29 -3.03 -0.94 -24.64
CA GLN A 29 -1.89 -1.68 -24.04
C GLN A 29 -1.03 -0.89 -23.02
N VAL A 30 -1.51 0.24 -22.52
CA VAL A 30 -0.86 1.03 -21.47
C VAL A 30 -1.77 1.10 -20.26
N VAL A 31 -1.21 0.76 -19.10
CA VAL A 31 -1.86 0.94 -17.80
C VAL A 31 -1.30 2.21 -17.17
N SER A 32 -2.19 3.11 -16.75
CA SER A 32 -1.81 4.37 -16.08
C SER A 32 -2.47 4.44 -14.71
N VAL A 33 -1.69 4.81 -13.71
CA VAL A 33 -2.14 5.01 -12.33
C VAL A 33 -1.87 6.46 -11.96
N THR A 34 -2.93 7.20 -11.64
CA THR A 34 -2.87 8.63 -11.31
C THR A 34 -3.42 8.88 -9.91
N GLY A 35 -2.70 9.64 -9.09
CA GLY A 35 -3.18 10.10 -7.79
C GLY A 35 -2.06 10.46 -6.81
N PRO A 36 -2.36 10.57 -5.51
CA PRO A 36 -1.39 10.96 -4.49
C PRO A 36 -0.34 9.88 -4.30
N ARG A 37 0.92 10.29 -4.40
CA ARG A 37 2.06 9.38 -4.27
C ARG A 37 3.08 9.96 -3.31
N VAL A 38 3.45 9.15 -2.31
CA VAL A 38 4.50 9.54 -1.36
C VAL A 38 5.87 9.34 -2.00
N GLY A 39 6.78 10.29 -1.79
CA GLY A 39 8.16 10.21 -2.26
C GLY A 39 8.92 9.00 -1.68
N VAL A 40 9.83 8.43 -2.47
CA VAL A 40 10.58 7.20 -2.12
C VAL A 40 11.24 7.30 -0.75
N THR A 41 11.97 8.39 -0.50
CA THR A 41 12.76 8.57 0.74
C THR A 41 11.85 8.64 1.97
N VAL A 42 10.81 9.47 1.91
CA VAL A 42 9.84 9.61 3.00
C VAL A 42 9.18 8.28 3.31
N TYR A 43 8.71 7.58 2.28
CA TYR A 43 8.07 6.27 2.45
C TYR A 43 9.03 5.25 3.07
N ARG A 44 10.27 5.14 2.58
CA ARG A 44 11.26 4.18 3.12
C ARG A 44 11.62 4.45 4.57
N LEU A 45 11.87 5.71 4.93
CA LEU A 45 12.14 6.09 6.33
C LEU A 45 10.97 5.75 7.24
N TRP A 46 9.75 6.04 6.79
CA TRP A 46 8.54 5.75 7.55
C TRP A 46 8.27 4.24 7.71
N MET A 47 8.50 3.44 6.66
CA MET A 47 8.46 1.98 6.73
C MET A 47 9.52 1.43 7.69
N ALA A 48 10.75 1.97 7.62
CA ALA A 48 11.88 1.54 8.45
C ALA A 48 11.62 1.83 9.94
N LEU A 49 11.09 3.01 10.26
CA LEU A 49 10.71 3.35 11.64
C LEU A 49 9.72 2.34 12.21
N GLN A 50 8.66 2.00 11.46
CA GLN A 50 7.69 1.00 11.90
C GLN A 50 8.30 -0.40 12.07
N ALA A 51 9.16 -0.81 11.14
CA ALA A 51 9.86 -2.08 11.23
C ALA A 51 10.75 -2.15 12.48
N VAL A 52 11.51 -1.09 12.78
CA VAL A 52 12.35 -1.01 13.98
C VAL A 52 11.52 -1.04 15.25
N LEU A 53 10.44 -0.25 15.33
CA LEU A 53 9.56 -0.24 16.50
C LEU A 53 8.98 -1.63 16.77
N LEU A 54 8.47 -2.30 15.73
CA LEU A 54 7.91 -3.65 15.86
C LEU A 54 8.98 -4.69 16.22
N ALA A 55 10.17 -4.60 15.59
CA ALA A 55 11.29 -5.51 15.83
C ALA A 55 11.85 -5.38 17.25
N LEU A 56 11.84 -4.18 17.84
CA LEU A 56 12.29 -3.95 19.22
C LEU A 56 11.27 -4.39 20.27
N THR A 57 9.98 -4.45 19.94
CA THR A 57 8.94 -4.92 20.87
C THR A 57 9.20 -6.35 21.33
N VAL A 58 9.55 -7.26 20.41
CA VAL A 58 9.80 -8.68 20.74
C VAL A 58 10.94 -8.87 21.75
N PRO A 59 12.17 -8.36 21.55
CA PRO A 59 13.24 -8.49 22.53
C PRO A 59 12.91 -7.80 23.84
N MET A 60 12.19 -6.66 23.85
CA MET A 60 11.77 -6.03 25.10
C MET A 60 10.79 -6.90 25.89
N LEU A 61 9.87 -7.59 25.23
CA LEU A 61 9.00 -8.57 25.89
C LEU A 61 9.80 -9.74 26.47
N ILE A 62 10.79 -10.25 25.74
CA ILE A 62 11.67 -11.32 26.22
C ILE A 62 12.43 -10.87 27.47
N VAL A 63 13.04 -9.69 27.43
CA VAL A 63 13.78 -9.12 28.57
C VAL A 63 12.86 -8.90 29.77
N ALA A 64 11.63 -8.40 29.56
CA ALA A 64 10.65 -8.23 30.62
C ALA A 64 10.34 -9.54 31.36
N VAL A 65 10.21 -10.64 30.62
CA VAL A 65 9.94 -11.96 31.19
C VAL A 65 11.18 -12.53 31.88
N VAL A 66 12.34 -12.48 31.24
CA VAL A 66 13.59 -13.06 31.75
C VAL A 66 14.08 -12.35 33.01
N LEU A 67 14.02 -11.02 33.04
CA LEU A 67 14.45 -10.22 34.19
C LEU A 67 13.32 -9.99 35.21
N TRP A 68 12.08 -10.38 34.88
CA TRP A 68 10.88 -10.13 35.68
C TRP A 68 10.73 -8.65 36.10
N ASP A 69 11.10 -7.74 35.20
CA ASP A 69 11.07 -6.29 35.45
C ASP A 69 10.00 -5.63 34.56
N TRP A 70 8.98 -5.09 35.23
CA TRP A 70 7.82 -4.44 34.61
C TRP A 70 8.19 -3.23 33.76
N ARG A 71 9.35 -2.60 33.99
CA ARG A 71 9.81 -1.45 33.21
C ARG A 71 9.97 -1.82 31.74
N TYR A 72 10.53 -2.99 31.45
CA TYR A 72 10.67 -3.48 30.08
C TYR A 72 9.33 -3.86 29.45
N LEU A 73 8.37 -4.34 30.25
CA LEU A 73 7.00 -4.55 29.79
C LEU A 73 6.36 -3.22 29.36
N VAL A 74 6.50 -2.18 30.18
CA VAL A 74 6.02 -0.84 29.83
C VAL A 74 6.75 -0.29 28.60
N THR A 75 8.06 -0.51 28.46
CA THR A 75 8.79 -0.15 27.24
C THR A 75 8.26 -0.88 26.01
N ALA A 76 8.00 -2.19 26.09
CA ALA A 76 7.42 -2.95 24.99
C ALA A 76 6.02 -2.44 24.60
N LEU A 77 5.17 -2.13 25.58
CA LEU A 77 3.86 -1.54 25.34
C LEU A 77 3.97 -0.16 24.70
N ALA A 78 4.91 0.67 25.15
CA ALA A 78 5.17 1.97 24.54
C ALA A 78 5.64 1.84 23.08
N LEU A 79 6.57 0.93 22.80
CA LEU A 79 7.03 0.65 21.42
C LEU A 79 5.88 0.22 20.52
N LEU A 80 5.01 -0.68 21.01
CA LEU A 80 3.84 -1.13 20.26
C LEU A 80 2.82 0.01 20.04
N PHE A 81 2.60 0.85 21.05
CA PHE A 81 1.75 2.03 20.93
C PHE A 81 2.29 3.01 19.88
N PHE A 82 3.59 3.34 19.93
CA PHE A 82 4.20 4.21 18.93
C PHE A 82 4.17 3.58 17.54
N TYR A 83 4.43 2.28 17.42
CA TYR A 83 4.27 1.56 16.15
C TYR A 83 2.84 1.76 15.59
N TRP A 84 1.82 1.59 16.43
CA TRP A 84 0.42 1.74 16.02
C TRP A 84 0.13 3.17 15.56
N VAL A 85 0.57 4.18 16.32
CA VAL A 85 0.43 5.60 15.96
C VAL A 85 1.11 5.88 14.62
N PHE A 86 2.38 5.51 14.45
CA PHE A 86 3.11 5.75 13.21
C PHE A 86 2.55 4.97 12.03
N SER A 87 1.99 3.77 12.25
CA SER A 87 1.37 2.99 11.18
C SER A 87 0.01 3.55 10.75
N ALA A 88 -0.94 3.68 11.67
CA ALA A 88 -2.32 4.07 11.36
C ALA A 88 -2.44 5.58 11.08
N VAL A 89 -1.97 6.43 12.01
CA VAL A 89 -2.06 7.88 11.86
C VAL A 89 -1.10 8.37 10.80
N GLY A 90 0.12 7.82 10.77
CA GLY A 90 1.12 8.17 9.76
C GLY A 90 0.65 7.87 8.34
N ALA A 91 -0.13 6.80 8.13
CA ALA A 91 -0.70 6.53 6.81
C ALA A 91 -1.65 7.66 6.39
N VAL A 92 -2.67 7.95 7.20
CA VAL A 92 -3.63 9.02 6.89
C VAL A 92 -2.90 10.35 6.65
N ALA A 93 -2.00 10.74 7.56
CA ALA A 93 -1.28 12.00 7.45
C ALA A 93 -0.45 12.11 6.17
N LEU A 94 0.28 11.05 5.77
CA LEU A 94 1.15 11.10 4.60
C LEU A 94 0.37 11.27 3.29
N TRP A 95 -0.70 10.49 3.10
CA TRP A 95 -1.47 10.57 1.86
C TRP A 95 -2.42 11.76 1.82
N GLU A 96 -2.97 12.21 2.94
CA GLU A 96 -3.74 13.46 2.97
C GLU A 96 -2.86 14.69 2.75
N PHE A 97 -1.63 14.69 3.27
CA PHE A 97 -0.67 15.73 2.94
C PHE A 97 -0.30 15.71 1.45
N GLN A 98 -0.14 14.53 0.84
CA GLN A 98 0.09 14.44 -0.62
C GLN A 98 -1.12 14.84 -1.46
N ASN A 99 -2.35 14.55 -1.00
CA ASN A 99 -3.58 15.08 -1.59
C ASN A 99 -3.52 16.61 -1.63
N PHE A 100 -3.23 17.24 -0.49
CA PHE A 100 -3.13 18.69 -0.38
C PHE A 100 -2.05 19.26 -1.32
N MET A 101 -0.85 18.68 -1.32
CA MET A 101 0.25 19.13 -2.21
C MET A 101 -0.10 18.97 -3.69
N SER A 102 -0.80 17.90 -4.08
CA SER A 102 -1.22 17.66 -5.46
C SER A 102 -2.33 18.62 -5.89
N PHE A 103 -3.24 18.94 -4.97
CA PHE A 103 -4.28 19.95 -5.18
C PHE A 103 -3.69 21.34 -5.39
N ASP A 104 -2.73 21.74 -4.52
CA ASP A 104 -2.06 23.04 -4.60
C ASP A 104 -1.19 23.20 -5.86
N SER A 105 -0.50 22.14 -6.28
CA SER A 105 0.34 22.14 -7.49
C SER A 105 -0.44 21.96 -8.80
N GLY A 106 -1.76 21.77 -8.75
CA GLY A 106 -2.63 21.69 -9.92
C GLY A 106 -2.65 20.33 -10.64
N GLY A 107 -2.15 19.26 -10.02
CA GLY A 107 -2.15 17.94 -10.63
C GLY A 107 -1.63 16.81 -9.75
N TYR A 108 -2.11 15.61 -10.01
CA TYR A 108 -1.63 14.38 -9.37
C TYR A 108 -0.46 13.77 -10.15
N GLN A 109 0.39 13.04 -9.43
CA GLN A 109 1.41 12.22 -10.06
C GLN A 109 0.75 11.09 -10.86
N SER A 110 1.36 10.75 -11.99
CA SER A 110 0.94 9.62 -12.83
C SER A 110 2.13 8.72 -13.11
N THR A 111 1.88 7.42 -13.18
CA THR A 111 2.84 6.41 -13.63
C THR A 111 2.15 5.52 -14.64
N SER A 112 2.79 5.37 -15.80
CA SER A 112 2.30 4.53 -16.89
C SER A 112 3.31 3.45 -17.23
N PHE A 113 2.82 2.25 -17.54
CA PHE A 113 3.63 1.11 -17.95
C PHE A 113 2.87 0.27 -18.97
N PRO A 114 3.58 -0.48 -19.83
CA PRO A 114 2.92 -1.35 -20.79
C PRO A 114 2.20 -2.49 -20.06
N LEU A 115 1.05 -2.90 -20.59
CA LEU A 115 0.19 -3.94 -20.04
C LEU A 115 0.94 -5.27 -19.86
N ASN A 116 1.83 -5.60 -20.81
CA ASN A 116 2.67 -6.80 -20.73
C ASN A 116 3.65 -6.82 -19.55
N ALA A 117 3.94 -5.68 -18.92
CA ALA A 117 4.80 -5.59 -17.74
C ALA A 117 4.04 -5.87 -16.44
N VAL A 118 2.71 -5.91 -16.48
CA VAL A 118 1.86 -6.25 -15.34
C VAL A 118 1.98 -7.74 -15.05
N LYS A 119 2.23 -8.10 -13.79
CA LYS A 119 2.48 -9.47 -13.34
C LYS A 119 1.66 -9.76 -12.10
N ARG A 120 1.36 -11.06 -11.90
CA ARG A 120 0.77 -11.58 -10.65
C ARG A 120 -0.49 -10.80 -10.25
N VAL A 121 -1.41 -10.64 -11.20
CA VAL A 121 -2.72 -10.05 -10.92
C VAL A 121 -3.45 -10.96 -9.92
N LYS A 122 -4.12 -10.36 -8.95
CA LYS A 122 -4.88 -11.07 -7.92
C LYS A 122 -6.00 -10.21 -7.39
N VAL A 123 -7.19 -10.80 -7.32
CA VAL A 123 -8.35 -10.21 -6.65
C VAL A 123 -8.45 -10.73 -5.21
N GLY A 124 -8.67 -9.82 -4.26
CA GLY A 124 -8.87 -10.14 -2.85
C GLY A 124 -7.58 -10.16 -2.01
N ARG A 125 -7.48 -11.19 -1.15
CA ARG A 125 -6.40 -11.34 -0.17
C ARG A 125 -5.03 -11.46 -0.83
N GLY A 126 -3.97 -11.10 -0.10
CA GLY A 126 -2.58 -11.26 -0.56
C GLY A 126 -2.06 -10.10 -1.42
N TRP A 127 -2.69 -8.95 -1.29
CA TRP A 127 -2.24 -7.67 -1.85
C TRP A 127 -0.98 -7.15 -1.14
N ALA A 128 -0.78 -7.45 0.15
CA ALA A 128 0.40 -7.03 0.90
C ALA A 128 1.60 -7.97 0.63
N ARG A 129 2.38 -7.68 -0.41
CA ARG A 129 3.52 -8.51 -0.85
C ARG A 129 4.87 -7.91 -0.46
N ASN A 130 5.96 -8.61 -0.81
CA ASN A 130 7.34 -8.14 -0.63
C ASN A 130 7.68 -7.71 0.81
N GLY A 131 7.23 -8.50 1.79
CA GLY A 131 7.49 -8.26 3.21
C GLY A 131 6.61 -7.18 3.86
N LEU A 132 5.78 -6.46 3.10
CA LEU A 132 4.88 -5.44 3.65
C LEU A 132 3.94 -5.98 4.72
N TRP A 133 3.49 -7.23 4.57
CA TRP A 133 2.63 -7.90 5.55
C TRP A 133 3.27 -8.02 6.95
N LEU A 134 4.60 -8.08 7.06
CA LEU A 134 5.31 -8.10 8.35
C LEU A 134 5.17 -6.76 9.06
N ILE A 135 5.18 -5.67 8.30
CA ILE A 135 5.06 -4.31 8.84
C ILE A 135 3.60 -3.96 9.12
N LEU A 136 2.66 -4.66 8.49
CA LEU A 136 1.22 -4.51 8.73
C LEU A 136 0.63 -5.62 9.60
N LEU A 137 1.46 -6.42 10.27
CA LEU A 137 1.06 -7.67 10.92
C LEU A 137 -0.15 -7.51 11.88
N PRO A 138 -0.24 -6.45 12.71
CA PRO A 138 -1.41 -6.23 13.56
C PRO A 138 -2.70 -5.88 12.82
N PHE A 139 -2.61 -5.41 11.57
CA PHE A 139 -3.74 -4.94 10.76
C PHE A 139 -4.12 -5.91 9.63
N ILE A 140 -3.23 -6.85 9.28
CA ILE A 140 -3.34 -7.62 8.04
C ILE A 140 -4.61 -8.48 7.97
N ALA A 141 -5.06 -9.03 9.11
CA ALA A 141 -6.27 -9.84 9.16
C ALA A 141 -7.52 -9.03 8.79
N SER A 142 -7.68 -7.86 9.41
CA SER A 142 -8.80 -6.95 9.15
C SER A 142 -8.76 -6.42 7.71
N LEU A 143 -7.58 -6.01 7.23
CA LEU A 143 -7.43 -5.53 5.86
C LEU A 143 -7.66 -6.63 4.82
N ASN A 144 -7.25 -7.87 5.10
CA ASN A 144 -7.55 -9.01 4.22
C ASN A 144 -9.06 -9.27 4.15
N LYS A 145 -9.76 -9.20 5.28
CA LYS A 145 -11.23 -9.33 5.30
C LYS A 145 -11.90 -8.25 4.45
N SER A 146 -11.47 -7.00 4.59
CA SER A 146 -11.98 -5.89 3.76
C SER A 146 -11.60 -6.00 2.29
N SER A 147 -10.52 -6.72 1.96
CA SER A 147 -10.05 -6.84 0.57
C SER A 147 -10.81 -7.85 -0.27
N GLU A 148 -11.46 -8.84 0.36
CA GLU A 148 -12.11 -9.97 -0.32
C GLU A 148 -13.12 -9.53 -1.37
N GLY A 149 -12.89 -9.94 -2.62
CA GLY A 149 -13.75 -9.58 -3.76
C GLY A 149 -13.74 -8.10 -4.15
N ARG A 150 -12.96 -7.25 -3.47
CA ARG A 150 -12.99 -5.78 -3.66
C ARG A 150 -11.66 -5.18 -4.07
N VAL A 151 -10.54 -5.86 -3.82
CA VAL A 151 -9.20 -5.34 -4.10
C VAL A 151 -8.56 -6.05 -5.27
N VAL A 152 -8.09 -5.31 -6.28
CA VAL A 152 -7.20 -5.81 -7.32
C VAL A 152 -5.77 -5.46 -6.96
N SER A 153 -4.87 -6.43 -7.02
CA SER A 153 -3.44 -6.21 -6.77
C SER A 153 -2.57 -6.86 -7.83
N PHE A 154 -1.49 -6.17 -8.20
CA PHE A 154 -0.54 -6.66 -9.21
C PHE A 154 0.85 -6.06 -8.98
N GLU A 155 1.84 -6.60 -9.68
CA GLU A 155 3.21 -6.08 -9.72
C GLU A 155 3.47 -5.45 -11.09
N ALA A 156 4.05 -4.25 -11.10
CA ALA A 156 4.41 -3.52 -12.32
C ALA A 156 5.57 -2.56 -12.05
N PRO A 157 6.28 -2.08 -13.09
CA PRO A 157 7.41 -1.17 -12.91
C PRO A 157 7.05 0.10 -12.14
N ASP A 158 7.83 0.40 -11.11
CA ASP A 158 7.74 1.65 -10.36
C ASP A 158 8.49 2.75 -11.11
N GLY A 159 7.78 3.81 -11.50
CA GLY A 159 8.34 4.91 -12.29
C GLY A 159 9.54 5.64 -11.64
N ASP A 160 9.75 5.52 -10.32
CA ASP A 160 10.84 6.24 -9.64
C ASP A 160 12.02 5.35 -9.25
N THR A 161 11.78 4.06 -8.96
CA THR A 161 12.82 3.17 -8.43
C THR A 161 13.37 2.19 -9.45
N GLY A 162 12.75 2.07 -10.63
CA GLY A 162 13.17 1.13 -11.69
C GLY A 162 13.02 -0.34 -11.30
N LYS A 163 12.28 -0.64 -10.22
CA LYS A 163 11.96 -1.99 -9.75
C LYS A 163 10.46 -2.20 -9.81
N ASP A 164 10.01 -3.45 -9.86
CA ASP A 164 8.59 -3.75 -9.77
C ASP A 164 8.06 -3.37 -8.38
N ALA A 165 7.02 -2.54 -8.36
CA ALA A 165 6.23 -2.22 -7.18
C ALA A 165 4.91 -3.00 -7.19
N VAL A 166 4.34 -3.11 -6.00
CA VAL A 166 3.02 -3.70 -5.80
C VAL A 166 2.01 -2.56 -5.84
N TYR A 167 0.98 -2.74 -6.65
CA TYR A 167 -0.20 -1.90 -6.70
C TYR A 167 -1.36 -2.68 -6.08
N ALA A 168 -2.22 -1.99 -5.32
CA ALA A 168 -3.41 -2.60 -4.73
C ALA A 168 -4.53 -1.57 -4.61
N PHE A 169 -5.67 -1.87 -5.20
CA PHE A 169 -6.76 -0.93 -5.41
C PHE A 169 -8.08 -1.54 -4.95
N TYR A 170 -8.71 -0.91 -3.96
CA TYR A 170 -10.07 -1.22 -3.55
C TYR A 170 -11.05 -0.53 -4.48
N MET A 171 -12.04 -1.27 -4.97
CA MET A 171 -13.03 -0.75 -5.92
C MET A 171 -14.41 -0.76 -5.28
N ARG A 172 -15.18 0.31 -5.56
CA ARG A 172 -16.50 0.53 -4.95
C ARG A 172 -17.58 -0.37 -5.56
N ILE A 173 -17.51 -0.62 -6.86
CA ILE A 173 -18.46 -1.48 -7.58
C ILE A 173 -17.98 -2.93 -7.44
N GLU A 174 -18.91 -3.89 -7.33
CA GLU A 174 -18.59 -5.30 -7.04
C GLU A 174 -17.93 -6.04 -8.20
N ASP A 175 -18.29 -5.69 -9.43
CA ASP A 175 -17.78 -6.37 -10.63
C ASP A 175 -16.46 -5.76 -11.14
N ASP A 176 -16.23 -4.46 -10.87
CA ASP A 176 -15.03 -3.72 -11.25
C ASP A 176 -13.70 -4.44 -10.95
N PRO A 177 -13.50 -5.10 -9.78
CA PRO A 177 -12.28 -5.83 -9.51
C PRO A 177 -12.00 -6.96 -10.49
N GLN A 178 -13.04 -7.69 -10.90
CA GLN A 178 -12.90 -8.78 -11.85
C GLN A 178 -12.68 -8.24 -13.26
N ASP A 179 -13.36 -7.16 -13.63
CA ASP A 179 -13.21 -6.54 -14.95
C ASP A 179 -11.81 -5.93 -15.13
N LEU A 180 -11.32 -5.19 -14.14
CA LEU A 180 -9.94 -4.69 -14.15
C LEU A 180 -8.94 -5.84 -14.17
N ALA A 181 -9.15 -6.91 -13.38
CA ALA A 181 -8.24 -8.05 -13.39
C ALA A 181 -8.18 -8.73 -14.77
N ARG A 182 -9.33 -8.92 -15.43
CA ARG A 182 -9.40 -9.46 -16.80
C ARG A 182 -8.66 -8.57 -17.79
N LEU A 183 -8.90 -7.26 -17.76
CA LEU A 183 -8.18 -6.30 -18.61
C LEU A 183 -6.67 -6.32 -18.39
N LEU A 184 -6.23 -6.60 -17.16
CA LEU A 184 -4.80 -6.68 -16.82
C LEU A 184 -4.15 -8.01 -17.24
N GLU A 185 -4.95 -9.05 -17.44
CA GLU A 185 -4.50 -10.40 -17.84
C GLU A 185 -4.64 -10.65 -19.35
N ASP A 186 -5.49 -9.89 -20.04
CA ASP A 186 -5.72 -9.94 -21.49
C ASP A 186 -4.52 -9.35 -22.24
N ARG A 187 -3.50 -10.18 -22.46
CA ARG A 187 -2.22 -9.85 -23.09
C ARG A 187 -2.18 -10.25 -24.56
#